data_AF-A0A015JEN0-F1
#
_entry.id   AF-A0A015JEN0-F1
#
_cell.length_a   1.000
_cell.length_b   1.000
_cell.length_c   1.000
_cell.angle_alpha   90.00
_cell.angle_beta   90.00
_cell.angle_gamma   90.00
#
_symmetry.space_group_name_H-M   'P 1'
#
loop_
_entity.id
_entity.type
_entity.pdbx_description
1 polymer ?
#
loop_
_entity_poly.entity_id
_entity_poly.type
_entity_poly.pdbx_seq_one_letter_code
_entity_poly.pdbx_strand_id
1 'polypeptide(L)'
;MTSQILKKVTILMMFQHQNIPDSSLRISKIIYKCNDCWHVRNVKLSYLHPSDYISIRNPPSSFIPIYKLFLDLYYDDFGTFRNVYHSLGGVYVQFGNMPVHQRKLIKNYFVIGFISFGGKFDEFMIPFISEMKELEKGKVMTVQG
;
A
#
# COMPACT_ATOMS: atom_id res chain seq x y z
N MET A 1 2.08 11.28 -4.30
CA MET A 1 1.89 12.63 -3.74
C MET A 1 1.95 12.52 -2.23
N THR A 2 2.80 13.30 -1.56
CA THR A 2 2.93 13.30 -0.10
C THR A 2 1.97 14.33 0.48
N SER A 3 0.97 13.89 1.24
CA SER A 3 0.09 14.79 1.98
C SER A 3 0.92 15.52 3.05
N GLN A 4 1.01 16.83 2.96
CA GLN A 4 1.74 17.66 3.92
C GLN A 4 0.74 18.46 4.78
N ILE A 5 0.95 18.46 6.09
CA ILE A 5 0.15 19.28 7.01
C ILE A 5 0.61 20.73 6.83
N LEU A 6 -0.21 21.54 6.15
CA LEU A 6 0.10 22.94 5.86
C LEU A 6 -0.01 23.85 7.09
N LYS A 7 -0.94 23.53 8.01
CA LYS A 7 -1.19 24.35 9.19
C LYS A 7 -1.81 23.51 10.29
N LYS A 8 -1.22 23.55 11.47
CA LYS A 8 -1.80 23.02 12.71
C LYS A 8 -2.37 24.21 13.48
N VAL A 9 -3.65 24.14 13.83
CA VAL A 9 -4.30 25.16 14.66
C VAL A 9 -4.73 24.48 15.95
N THR A 10 -4.29 25.03 17.08
CA THR A 10 -4.78 24.61 18.40
C THR A 10 -6.07 25.36 18.66
N ILE A 11 -7.18 24.64 18.71
CA ILE A 11 -8.50 25.22 19.02
C ILE A 11 -8.79 24.86 20.48
N LEU A 12 -8.89 25.87 21.34
CA LEU A 12 -9.38 25.69 22.70
C LEU A 12 -10.91 25.55 22.65
N MET A 13 -11.38 24.33 22.80
CA MET A 13 -12.82 24.04 22.87
C MET A 13 -13.31 24.32 24.29
N MET A 14 -13.98 25.45 24.50
CA MET A 14 -14.62 25.82 25.78
C MET A 14 -15.89 24.99 26.02
N PHE A 15 -15.76 23.67 26.16
CA PHE A 15 -16.85 22.84 26.66
C PHE A 15 -16.73 22.75 28.18
N GLN A 16 -17.58 23.53 28.86
CA GLN A 16 -18.02 23.34 30.24
C GLN A 16 -16.99 22.72 31.20
N HIS A 17 -16.06 23.51 31.75
CA HIS A 17 -15.36 23.26 33.02
C HIS A 17 -14.80 21.82 33.29
N GLN A 18 -14.52 21.01 32.26
CA GLN A 18 -13.97 19.67 32.43
C GLN A 18 -12.67 19.54 31.64
N ASN A 19 -11.58 19.31 32.37
CA ASN A 19 -10.29 18.99 31.77
C ASN A 19 -10.34 17.57 31.19
N ILE A 20 -10.51 17.49 29.87
CA ILE A 20 -10.44 16.23 29.13
C ILE A 20 -8.96 15.92 28.88
N PRO A 21 -8.42 14.78 29.37
CA PRO A 21 -7.03 14.43 29.15
C PRO A 21 -6.75 14.18 27.66
N ASP A 22 -5.60 14.63 27.16
CA ASP A 22 -5.22 14.53 25.74
C ASP A 22 -5.34 13.11 25.17
N SER A 23 -5.10 12.09 25.99
CA SER A 23 -5.23 10.67 25.63
C SER A 23 -6.66 10.23 25.28
N SER A 24 -7.67 11.01 25.66
CA SER A 24 -9.08 10.73 25.39
C SER A 24 -9.64 11.47 24.16
N LEU A 25 -8.88 12.41 23.60
CA LEU A 25 -9.26 13.15 22.40
C LEU A 25 -9.20 12.22 21.17
N ARG A 26 -10.33 12.04 20.50
CA ARG A 26 -10.43 11.27 19.25
C ARG A 26 -11.00 12.13 18.14
N ILE A 27 -10.35 12.10 16.98
CA ILE A 27 -10.87 12.76 15.78
C ILE A 27 -12.07 11.94 15.28
N SER A 28 -13.25 12.54 15.25
CA SER A 28 -14.47 11.88 14.76
C SER A 28 -14.88 12.34 13.36
N LYS A 29 -14.56 13.58 13.00
CA LYS A 29 -14.94 14.23 11.73
C LYS A 29 -13.76 15.02 11.17
N ILE A 30 -13.69 15.07 9.84
CA ILE A 30 -12.74 15.84 9.06
C ILE A 30 -13.53 16.88 8.27
N ILE A 31 -13.11 18.13 8.36
CA ILE A 31 -13.66 19.24 7.57
C ILE A 31 -12.66 19.53 6.45
N TYR A 32 -13.13 19.57 5.20
CA TYR A 32 -12.30 19.86 4.04
C TYR A 32 -13.05 20.72 3.03
N LYS A 33 -12.31 21.42 2.17
CA LYS A 33 -12.86 22.27 1.12
C LYS A 33 -12.71 21.57 -0.24
N CYS A 34 -13.80 21.45 -0.99
CA CYS A 34 -13.84 20.85 -2.33
C CYS A 34 -14.78 21.67 -3.21
N ASN A 35 -14.30 22.09 -4.38
CA ASN A 35 -15.03 22.98 -5.31
C ASN A 35 -15.61 24.22 -4.62
N ASP A 36 -14.76 24.88 -3.84
CA ASP A 36 -15.11 26.03 -3.00
C ASP A 36 -16.17 25.84 -1.90
N CYS A 37 -16.71 24.63 -1.75
CA CYS A 37 -17.67 24.28 -0.71
C CYS A 37 -16.99 23.55 0.46
N TRP A 38 -17.46 23.84 1.68
CA TRP A 38 -17.03 23.13 2.89
C TRP A 38 -17.81 21.83 3.07
N HIS A 39 -17.09 20.73 3.28
CA HIS A 39 -17.65 19.40 3.46
C HIS A 39 -17.20 18.82 4.80
N VAL A 40 -18.07 18.04 5.43
CA VAL A 40 -17.79 17.32 6.68
C VAL A 40 -17.91 15.83 6.42
N ARG A 41 -16.84 15.08 6.70
CA ARG A 41 -16.79 13.62 6.54
C ARG A 41 -16.47 12.95 7.88
N ASN A 42 -17.14 11.85 8.19
CA ASN A 42 -16.81 11.02 9.35
C ASN A 42 -15.45 10.32 9.12
N VAL A 43 -14.57 10.29 10.12
CA VAL A 43 -13.25 9.65 10.00
C VAL A 43 -13.36 8.16 9.65
N LYS A 44 -14.44 7.49 10.05
CA LYS A 44 -14.73 6.09 9.72
C LYS A 44 -14.89 5.86 8.21
N LEU A 45 -15.30 6.89 7.48
CA LEU A 45 -15.43 6.83 6.04
C LEU A 45 -14.11 7.09 5.34
N SER A 46 -13.03 7.46 6.04
CA SER A 46 -11.71 7.70 5.44
C SER A 46 -11.27 6.47 4.65
N TYR A 47 -10.58 6.70 3.54
CA TYR A 47 -9.98 5.61 2.79
C TYR A 47 -8.92 4.98 3.68
N LEU A 48 -9.19 3.77 4.15
CA LEU A 48 -8.20 2.93 4.79
C LEU A 48 -7.33 2.34 3.67
N HIS A 49 -6.02 2.31 3.88
CA HIS A 49 -5.15 1.65 2.91
C HIS A 49 -5.57 0.16 2.83
N PRO A 50 -5.51 -0.51 1.67
CA PRO A 50 -5.86 -1.92 1.55
C PRO A 50 -5.19 -2.81 2.62
N SER A 51 -3.97 -2.46 3.06
CA SER A 51 -3.28 -3.13 4.17
C SER A 51 -3.98 -3.06 5.52
N ASP A 52 -4.78 -2.02 5.76
CA ASP A 52 -5.47 -1.77 7.03
C ASP A 52 -6.73 -2.64 7.16
N TYR A 53 -7.24 -3.18 6.06
CA TYR A 53 -8.33 -4.16 6.04
C TYR A 53 -7.86 -5.60 6.26
N ILE A 54 -6.55 -5.85 6.22
CA ILE A 54 -6.01 -7.21 6.32
C ILE A 54 -6.00 -7.67 7.77
N SER A 55 -6.88 -8.63 8.10
CA SER A 55 -6.90 -9.32 9.38
C SER A 55 -5.56 -10.02 9.64
N ILE A 56 -4.92 -9.67 10.76
CA ILE A 56 -3.65 -10.26 11.16
C ILE A 56 -3.92 -11.68 11.66
N ARG A 57 -3.28 -12.67 11.05
CA ARG A 57 -3.22 -14.01 11.65
C ARG A 57 -2.35 -13.96 12.89
N ASN A 58 -2.82 -14.55 13.98
CA ASN A 58 -2.03 -14.66 15.20
C ASN A 58 -0.71 -15.39 14.90
N PRO A 59 0.41 -14.94 15.48
CA PRO A 59 1.67 -15.65 15.29
C PRO A 59 1.55 -17.08 15.77
N PRO A 60 2.24 -18.04 15.12
CA PRO A 60 2.30 -19.41 15.62
C PRO A 60 2.97 -19.49 17.01
N SER A 61 3.79 -18.50 17.37
CA SER A 61 4.41 -18.36 18.69
C SER A 61 4.70 -16.90 19.00
N SER A 62 4.50 -16.48 20.25
CA SER A 62 4.80 -15.11 20.73
C SER A 62 6.28 -14.72 20.63
N PHE A 63 7.18 -15.70 20.48
CA PHE A 63 8.63 -15.48 20.36
C PHE A 63 9.12 -15.23 18.93
N ILE A 64 8.26 -15.46 17.92
CA ILE A 64 8.64 -15.28 16.51
C ILE A 64 8.08 -13.94 16.01
N PRO A 65 8.94 -12.99 15.60
CA PRO A 65 8.45 -11.73 15.03
C PRO A 65 7.74 -12.00 13.69
N ILE A 66 6.57 -11.41 13.51
CA ILE A 66 5.85 -11.43 12.22
C ILE A 66 6.27 -10.22 11.40
N TYR A 67 6.82 -10.46 10.23
CA TYR A 67 7.05 -9.44 9.22
C TYR A 67 5.95 -9.48 8.16
N LYS A 68 5.49 -8.30 7.74
CA LYS A 68 4.51 -8.14 6.66
C LYS A 68 5.16 -7.53 5.44
N LEU A 69 4.92 -8.13 4.29
CA LEU A 69 5.33 -7.60 2.99
C LEU A 69 4.08 -7.17 2.23
N PHE A 70 4.17 -5.99 1.62
CA PHE A 70 3.20 -5.45 0.69
C PHE A 70 3.88 -5.37 -0.68
N LEU A 71 3.21 -5.87 -1.70
CA LEU A 71 3.72 -5.93 -3.07
C LEU A 71 2.86 -5.04 -3.97
N ASP A 72 3.50 -4.11 -4.63
CA ASP A 72 2.93 -3.32 -5.73
C ASP A 72 3.27 -4.01 -7.05
N LEU A 73 2.26 -4.43 -7.80
CA LEU A 73 2.40 -5.04 -9.12
C LEU A 73 2.16 -3.98 -10.20
N TYR A 74 3.06 -3.90 -11.17
CA TYR A 74 2.95 -3.05 -12.34
C TYR A 74 2.99 -3.89 -13.60
N TYR A 75 2.12 -3.57 -14.54
CA TYR A 75 2.16 -4.08 -15.90
C TYR A 75 2.29 -2.91 -16.84
N ASP A 76 3.26 -2.96 -17.73
CA ASP A 76 3.37 -1.99 -18.82
C ASP A 76 3.33 -2.70 -20.18
N ASP A 77 2.98 -1.94 -21.20
CA ASP A 77 3.06 -2.35 -22.61
C ASP A 77 4.23 -1.64 -23.28
N PHE A 78 5.33 -1.40 -22.54
CA PHE A 78 6.39 -0.52 -23.04
C PHE A 78 7.21 -1.11 -24.18
N GLY A 79 6.92 -2.34 -24.61
CA GLY A 79 7.63 -2.97 -25.71
C GLY A 79 9.10 -3.01 -25.39
N THR A 80 9.51 -3.95 -24.53
CA THR A 80 10.91 -4.12 -24.07
C THR A 80 11.94 -4.17 -25.20
N PHE A 81 11.50 -4.30 -26.45
CA PHE A 81 12.31 -4.06 -27.62
C PHE A 81 11.63 -3.08 -28.59
N ARG A 82 12.12 -1.83 -28.58
CA ARG A 82 11.68 -0.74 -29.49
C ARG A 82 11.83 -1.05 -30.99
N ASN A 83 12.49 -2.16 -31.33
CA ASN A 83 12.84 -2.59 -32.70
C ASN A 83 12.30 -3.97 -33.10
N VAL A 84 11.42 -4.60 -32.30
CA VAL A 84 10.79 -5.88 -32.66
C VAL A 84 9.37 -5.60 -33.16
N TYR A 85 8.91 -6.38 -34.14
CA TYR A 85 7.62 -6.21 -34.83
C TYR A 85 6.39 -6.19 -33.90
N HIS A 86 6.54 -6.59 -32.63
CA HIS A 86 5.48 -6.60 -31.63
C HIS A 86 5.99 -6.20 -30.23
N SER A 87 5.23 -5.36 -29.51
CA SER A 87 5.53 -5.01 -28.12
C SER A 87 5.40 -6.23 -27.21
N LEU A 88 6.32 -6.34 -26.26
CA LEU A 88 6.28 -7.24 -25.11
C LEU A 88 5.88 -6.42 -23.89
N GLY A 89 4.90 -6.89 -23.13
CA GLY A 89 4.47 -6.23 -21.90
C GLY A 89 5.27 -6.73 -20.70
N GLY A 90 5.92 -5.83 -19.96
CA GLY A 90 6.69 -6.17 -18.78
C GLY A 90 5.80 -6.26 -17.54
N VAL A 91 5.99 -7.30 -16.73
CA VAL A 91 5.36 -7.41 -15.39
C VAL A 91 6.42 -7.24 -14.33
N TYR A 92 6.20 -6.27 -13.45
CA TYR A 92 7.14 -5.85 -12.41
C TYR A 92 6.49 -5.89 -11.03
N VAL A 93 7.28 -6.19 -10.01
CA VAL A 93 6.88 -6.05 -8.60
C VAL A 93 7.84 -5.17 -7.84
N GLN A 94 7.29 -4.41 -6.90
CA GLN A 94 8.02 -3.61 -5.94
C GLN A 94 7.53 -3.89 -4.52
N PHE A 95 8.45 -3.90 -3.56
CA PHE A 95 8.07 -3.95 -2.14
C PHE A 95 7.55 -2.58 -1.70
N GLY A 96 6.26 -2.49 -1.40
CA GLY A 96 5.67 -1.22 -0.98
C GLY A 96 5.99 -0.84 0.48
N ASN A 97 6.56 -1.75 1.29
CA ASN A 97 7.17 -1.40 2.59
C ASN A 97 8.44 -0.56 2.47
N MET A 98 9.03 -0.50 1.28
CA MET A 98 10.27 0.23 1.03
C MET A 98 10.04 1.75 1.12
N PRO A 99 10.97 2.55 1.69
CA PRO A 99 10.87 4.00 1.71
C PRO A 99 10.66 4.62 0.32
N VAL A 100 9.89 5.71 0.24
CA VAL A 100 9.53 6.36 -1.04
C VAL A 100 10.75 6.69 -1.90
N HIS A 101 11.85 7.16 -1.30
CA HIS A 101 13.05 7.49 -2.05
C HIS A 101 13.71 6.25 -2.68
N GLN A 102 13.65 5.11 -2.00
CA GLN A 102 14.13 3.83 -2.55
C GLN A 102 13.16 3.28 -3.60
N ARG A 103 11.83 3.41 -3.41
CA ARG A 103 10.84 2.98 -4.41
C ARG A 103 10.99 3.68 -5.76
N LYS A 104 11.48 4.92 -5.76
CA LYS A 104 11.75 5.67 -6.99
C LYS A 104 12.95 5.15 -7.79
N LEU A 105 13.81 4.33 -7.19
CA LEU A 105 15.00 3.81 -7.88
C LEU A 105 14.60 2.62 -8.75
N ILE A 106 14.89 2.71 -10.07
CA ILE A 106 14.55 1.68 -11.05
C ILE A 106 15.08 0.29 -10.66
N LYS A 107 16.25 0.22 -10.03
CA LYS A 107 16.86 -1.03 -9.52
C LYS A 107 16.01 -1.79 -8.49
N ASN A 108 15.00 -1.13 -7.91
CA ASN A 108 14.09 -1.71 -6.92
C ASN A 108 12.74 -2.13 -7.53
N TYR A 109 12.64 -2.15 -8.86
CA TYR A 109 11.57 -2.83 -9.59
C TYR A 109 12.09 -4.19 -10.04
N PHE A 110 11.49 -5.25 -9.53
CA PHE A 110 11.85 -6.62 -9.87
C PHE A 110 11.01 -7.10 -11.03
N VAL A 111 11.64 -7.58 -12.10
CA VAL A 111 10.94 -8.18 -13.24
C VAL A 111 10.47 -9.57 -12.85
N ILE A 112 9.18 -9.83 -12.98
CA ILE A 112 8.60 -11.18 -12.76
C ILE A 112 8.56 -11.94 -14.09
N GLY A 113 8.28 -11.25 -15.18
CA GLY A 113 8.26 -11.86 -16.50
C GLY A 113 7.80 -10.90 -17.58
N PHE A 114 7.64 -11.46 -18.77
CA PHE A 114 7.19 -10.76 -19.96
C PHE A 114 6.00 -11.49 -20.57
N ILE A 115 5.00 -10.74 -20.97
CA ILE A 115 3.83 -11.25 -21.70
C ILE A 115 4.08 -11.02 -23.18
N SER A 116 4.13 -12.12 -23.95
CA SER A 116 4.28 -12.09 -25.39
C SER A 116 3.10 -11.39 -26.07
N PHE A 117 3.36 -10.88 -27.28
CA PHE A 117 2.31 -10.30 -28.11
C PHE A 117 1.18 -11.29 -28.37
N GLY A 118 -0.06 -10.86 -28.13
CA GLY A 118 -1.26 -11.71 -28.20
C GLY A 118 -1.45 -12.65 -27.00
N GLY A 119 -0.50 -12.68 -26.05
CA GLY A 119 -0.63 -13.38 -24.78
C GLY A 119 -1.61 -12.68 -23.85
N LYS A 120 -2.40 -13.45 -23.09
CA LYS A 120 -3.36 -12.87 -22.14
C LYS A 120 -2.70 -12.63 -20.78
N PHE A 121 -2.85 -11.41 -20.27
CA PHE A 121 -2.39 -11.04 -18.93
C PHE A 121 -2.91 -11.99 -17.85
N ASP A 122 -4.19 -12.37 -17.91
CA ASP A 122 -4.79 -13.27 -16.92
C ASP A 122 -4.11 -14.65 -16.88
N GLU A 123 -3.76 -15.19 -18.04
CA GLU A 123 -3.08 -16.49 -18.14
C GLU A 123 -1.68 -16.44 -17.48
N PHE A 124 -0.98 -15.32 -17.61
CA PHE A 124 0.29 -15.08 -16.92
C PHE A 124 0.10 -14.89 -15.40
N MET A 125 -0.96 -14.20 -14.99
CA MET A 125 -1.18 -13.84 -13.58
C MET A 125 -1.73 -14.99 -12.72
N ILE A 126 -2.49 -15.93 -13.30
CA ILE A 126 -3.03 -17.08 -12.57
C ILE A 126 -1.96 -17.82 -11.74
N PRO A 127 -0.83 -18.29 -12.31
CA PRO A 127 0.20 -18.98 -11.54
C PRO A 127 0.82 -18.07 -10.46
N PHE A 128 1.09 -16.81 -10.79
CA PHE A 128 1.65 -15.84 -9.84
C PHE A 128 0.75 -15.64 -8.62
N ILE A 129 -0.55 -15.41 -8.83
CA ILE A 129 -1.52 -15.24 -7.74
C ILE A 129 -1.65 -16.53 -6.91
N SER A 130 -1.59 -17.70 -7.55
CA SER A 130 -1.60 -18.98 -6.85
C SER A 130 -0.41 -19.11 -5.88
N GLU A 131 0.81 -18.77 -6.33
CA GLU A 131 2.00 -18.77 -5.48
C GLU A 131 1.92 -17.73 -4.36
N MET A 132 1.40 -16.53 -4.65
CA MET A 132 1.21 -15.49 -3.63
C MET A 132 0.20 -15.92 -2.54
N LYS A 133 -0.85 -16.67 -2.90
CA LYS A 133 -1.80 -17.24 -1.92
C LYS A 133 -1.14 -18.28 -1.01
N GLU A 134 -0.20 -19.06 -1.52
CA GLU A 134 0.60 -19.96 -0.68
C GLU A 134 1.52 -19.16 0.25
N LEU A 135 2.17 -18.11 -0.26
CA LEU A 135 3.01 -17.22 0.55
C LEU A 135 2.22 -16.49 1.64
N GLU A 136 0.97 -16.08 1.36
CA GLU A 136 0.07 -15.42 2.32
C GLU A 136 -0.21 -16.29 3.56
N LYS A 137 -0.13 -17.62 3.45
CA LYS A 137 -0.25 -18.53 4.60
C LYS A 137 0.88 -18.36 5.63
N GLY A 138 1.96 -17.70 5.23
CA GLY A 138 3.15 -17.44 6.05
C GLY A 138 4.21 -18.52 5.87
N LYS A 139 5.48 -18.08 5.93
CA LYS A 139 6.65 -18.96 5.88
C LYS A 139 7.58 -18.59 7.04
N VAL A 140 8.02 -19.58 7.82
CA VAL A 140 9.10 -19.37 8.79
C VAL A 140 10.41 -19.29 8.01
N MET A 141 11.15 -18.21 8.22
CA MET A 141 12.43 -17.95 7.55
C MET A 141 13.53 -17.71 8.58
N THR A 142 14.70 -18.28 8.33
CA THR A 142 15.91 -17.97 9.09
C THR A 142 16.61 -16.80 8.42
N VAL A 143 16.66 -15.65 9.09
CA VAL A 143 17.37 -14.47 8.59
C VAL A 143 18.78 -14.49 9.16
N GLN A 144 19.78 -14.65 8.31
CA GLN A 144 21.18 -14.42 8.68
C GLN A 144 21.46 -12.92 8.58
N GLY A 145 21.97 -12.33 9.67
CA GLY A 145 22.34 -10.91 9.75
C GLY A 145 23.74 -10.65 9.24
#